data_AF-A0A1I0FKU8-F1
#
_entry.id   AF-A0A1I0FKU8-F1
#
_cell.length_a   1.000
_cell.length_b   1.000
_cell.length_c   1.000
_cell.angle_alpha   90.00
_cell.angle_beta   90.00
_cell.angle_gamma   90.00
#
_symmetry.space_group_name_H-M   'P 1'
#
loop_
_entity.id
_entity.type
_entity.pdbx_description
1 polymer ?
#
loop_
_entity_poly.entity_id
_entity_poly.type
_entity_poly.pdbx_seq_one_letter_code
_entity_poly.pdbx_strand_id
1 'polypeptide(L)'
;MSRVACCLDNGPTEGLWGIIKTEMYKMYEIYDKESLIEAIGNYINFYNYQRYQERYNSKAPMEIRMEAMNTVKPKQYPIAFNPRIAKYHELLNNLKTQSE
;
A
#
# COMPACT_ATOMS: atom_id res chain seq x y z
N MET A 1 10.12 -9.79 -9.99
CA MET A 1 8.83 -9.56 -10.68
C MET A 1 7.86 -10.64 -10.24
N SER A 2 6.59 -10.31 -10.00
CA SER A 2 5.58 -11.32 -9.65
C SER A 2 5.37 -12.31 -10.82
N ARG A 3 4.72 -13.46 -10.55
CA ARG A 3 4.36 -14.39 -11.63
C ARG A 3 3.51 -13.66 -12.66
N VAL A 4 3.76 -13.92 -13.94
CA VAL A 4 2.94 -13.43 -15.05
C VAL A 4 1.47 -13.72 -14.73
N ALA A 5 0.61 -12.70 -14.87
CA ALA A 5 -0.82 -12.73 -14.54
C ALA A 5 -1.21 -12.87 -13.04
N CYS A 6 -0.27 -12.75 -12.10
CA CYS A 6 -0.56 -12.64 -10.67
C CYS A 6 -0.06 -11.29 -10.12
N CYS A 7 -0.92 -10.27 -10.14
CA CYS A 7 -0.60 -8.91 -9.71
C CYS A 7 -0.82 -8.67 -8.20
N LEU A 8 -1.31 -9.66 -7.46
CA LEU A 8 -1.70 -9.50 -6.05
C LEU A 8 -0.53 -9.05 -5.17
N ASP A 9 0.67 -9.55 -5.43
CA ASP A 9 1.87 -9.16 -4.68
C ASP A 9 2.49 -7.86 -5.20
N ASN A 10 2.24 -7.53 -6.47
CA ASN A 10 2.83 -6.39 -7.15
C ASN A 10 2.09 -5.08 -6.83
N GLY A 11 0.76 -5.12 -6.83
CA GLY A 11 -0.09 -3.94 -6.60
C GLY A 11 0.23 -3.18 -5.31
N PRO A 12 0.37 -3.85 -4.14
CA PRO A 12 0.77 -3.18 -2.89
C PRO A 12 2.15 -2.52 -2.99
N THR A 13 3.10 -3.20 -3.63
CA THR A 13 4.48 -2.70 -3.81
C THR A 13 4.51 -1.49 -4.74
N GLU A 14 3.79 -1.54 -5.86
CA GLU A 14 3.64 -0.43 -6.80
C GLU A 14 2.99 0.78 -6.13
N GLY A 15 1.94 0.57 -5.33
CA GLY A 15 1.28 1.61 -4.57
C GLY A 15 2.23 2.31 -3.59
N LEU A 16 3.03 1.54 -2.84
CA LEU A 16 4.03 2.09 -1.92
C LEU A 16 5.06 2.94 -2.66
N TRP A 17 5.61 2.43 -3.77
CA TRP A 17 6.59 3.19 -4.57
C TRP A 17 5.98 4.44 -5.21
N GLY A 18 4.69 4.43 -5.55
CA GLY A 18 3.97 5.61 -5.99
C GLY A 18 3.92 6.70 -4.92
N ILE A 19 3.67 6.32 -3.66
CA ILE A 19 3.68 7.25 -2.52
C ILE A 19 5.09 7.84 -2.30
N ILE A 20 6.11 6.97 -2.21
CA ILE A 20 7.51 7.38 -1.99
C ILE A 20 7.94 8.40 -3.05
N LYS A 21 7.75 8.07 -4.34
CA LYS A 21 8.14 8.96 -5.44
C LYS A 21 7.35 10.27 -5.49
N THR A 22 6.14 10.31 -4.96
CA THR A 22 5.32 11.54 -4.98
C THR A 22 5.68 12.49 -3.84
N GLU A 23 6.03 11.93 -2.68
CA GLU A 23 6.20 12.70 -1.45
C GLU A 23 7.66 12.96 -1.11
N MET A 24 8.55 11.98 -1.30
CA MET A 24 9.97 12.08 -0.92
C MET A 24 10.65 13.29 -1.56
N TYR A 25 10.44 13.53 -2.85
CA TYR A 25 11.02 14.68 -3.58
C TYR A 25 10.50 16.04 -3.10
N LYS A 26 9.44 16.08 -2.29
CA LYS A 26 8.95 17.31 -1.64
C LYS A 26 9.48 17.48 -0.22
N MET A 27 10.00 16.41 0.38
CA MET A 27 10.48 16.39 1.77
C MET A 27 12.01 16.49 1.87
N TYR A 28 12.73 16.04 0.85
CA TYR A 28 14.18 15.96 0.84
C TYR A 28 14.75 16.64 -0.40
N GLU A 29 15.84 17.36 -0.19
CA GLU A 29 16.70 17.88 -1.24
C GLU A 29 17.60 16.75 -1.76
N ILE A 30 17.60 16.52 -3.07
CA ILE A 30 18.30 15.40 -3.72
C ILE A 30 19.08 15.95 -4.90
N TYR A 31 20.41 15.77 -4.87
CA TYR A 31 21.33 16.36 -5.85
C TYR A 31 22.19 15.33 -6.57
N ASP A 32 22.36 14.16 -5.96
CA ASP A 32 23.22 13.08 -6.43
C ASP A 32 22.65 11.71 -6.02
N LYS A 33 23.40 10.65 -6.35
CA LYS A 33 22.99 9.28 -6.07
C LYS A 33 22.99 9.00 -4.56
N GLU A 34 23.97 9.52 -3.84
CA GLU A 34 24.18 9.30 -2.42
C GLU A 34 23.04 9.93 -1.61
N SER A 35 22.70 11.19 -1.88
CA SER A 35 21.54 11.88 -1.29
C SER A 35 20.21 11.22 -1.64
N LEU A 36 20.08 10.64 -2.85
CA LEU A 36 18.89 9.85 -3.21
C LEU A 36 18.77 8.58 -2.34
N ILE A 37 19.86 7.83 -2.17
CA ILE A 37 19.87 6.62 -1.34
C ILE A 37 19.51 6.97 0.10
N GLU A 38 20.08 8.05 0.63
CA GLU A 38 19.78 8.55 1.96
C GLU A 38 18.30 8.96 2.09
N ALA A 39 17.77 9.73 1.14
CA ALA A 39 16.38 10.17 1.12
C ALA A 39 15.40 8.99 1.08
N ILE A 40 15.71 7.94 0.31
CA ILE A 40 14.90 6.71 0.29
C ILE A 40 14.92 6.04 1.67
N GLY A 41 16.10 5.89 2.29
CA GLY A 41 16.24 5.30 3.62
C GLY A 41 15.46 6.08 4.69
N ASN A 42 15.61 7.41 4.68
CA ASN A 42 14.93 8.32 5.59
C ASN A 42 13.41 8.29 5.40
N TYR A 43 12.93 8.29 4.15
CA TYR A 43 11.51 8.20 3.87
C TYR A 43 10.92 6.84 4.28
N ILE A 44 11.63 5.73 4.05
CA ILE A 44 11.18 4.40 4.53
C ILE A 44 11.08 4.37 6.06
N ASN A 45 12.06 4.94 6.76
CA ASN A 45 12.02 5.04 8.21
C ASN A 45 10.83 5.89 8.70
N PHE A 46 10.63 7.06 8.09
CA PHE A 46 9.47 7.93 8.35
C PHE A 46 8.15 7.18 8.10
N TYR A 47 8.01 6.53 6.94
CA TYR A 47 6.80 5.79 6.59
C TYR A 47 6.48 4.71 7.62
N ASN A 48 7.49 3.96 8.07
CA ASN A 48 7.31 2.84 8.99
C ASN A 48 6.98 3.26 10.42
N TYR A 49 7.63 4.30 10.93
CA TYR A 49 7.61 4.63 12.37
C TYR A 49 6.94 5.96 12.71
N GLN A 50 6.74 6.85 11.74
CA GLN A 50 6.29 8.23 12.00
C GLN A 50 5.05 8.62 11.18
N ARG A 51 4.70 7.85 10.14
CA ARG A 51 3.52 8.12 9.31
C ARG A 51 2.26 7.55 9.94
N TYR A 52 1.61 8.34 10.79
CA TYR A 52 0.30 8.00 11.33
C TYR A 52 -0.77 7.99 10.24
N GLN A 53 -1.61 6.95 10.25
CA GLN A 53 -2.68 6.78 9.26
C GLN A 53 -4.03 6.67 9.95
N GLU A 54 -4.99 7.47 9.51
CA GLU A 54 -6.35 7.49 10.04
C GLU A 54 -7.00 6.09 9.98
N ARG A 55 -6.79 5.37 8.87
CA ARG A 55 -7.22 3.97 8.71
C ARG A 55 -6.78 3.06 9.85
N TYR A 56 -5.62 3.34 10.43
CA TYR A 56 -5.01 2.55 11.49
C TYR A 56 -5.27 3.12 12.89
N ASN A 57 -6.28 3.99 13.05
CA ASN A 57 -6.57 4.71 14.29
C ASN A 57 -5.37 5.57 14.73
N SER A 58 -4.80 6.30 13.76
CA SER A 58 -3.63 7.18 13.98
C SER A 58 -2.41 6.43 14.51
N LYS A 59 -2.15 5.24 13.96
CA LYS A 59 -0.94 4.45 14.23
C LYS A 59 -0.04 4.38 13.00
N ALA A 60 1.25 4.27 13.23
CA ALA A 60 2.24 4.01 12.21
C ALA A 60 2.22 2.52 11.79
N PRO A 61 2.67 2.20 10.57
CA PRO A 61 2.69 0.82 10.06
C PRO A 61 3.39 -0.18 10.98
N MET A 62 4.51 0.19 11.60
CA MET A 62 5.25 -0.72 12.47
C MET A 62 4.56 -0.98 13.81
N GLU A 63 3.78 -0.02 14.33
CA GLU A 63 2.95 -0.22 15.51
C GLU A 63 1.87 -1.27 15.21
N ILE A 64 1.20 -1.14 14.05
CA ILE A 64 0.21 -2.13 13.60
C ILE A 64 0.83 -3.51 13.39
N ARG A 65 2.03 -3.58 12.81
CA ARG A 65 2.75 -4.84 12.63
C ARG A 65 3.06 -5.50 13.98
N MET A 66 3.53 -4.73 14.96
CA MET A 66 3.85 -5.24 16.28
C MET A 66 2.59 -5.75 17.02
N GLU A 67 1.49 -4.99 16.96
CA GLU A 67 0.21 -5.43 17.52
C GLU A 67 -0.29 -6.73 16.87
N ALA A 68 -0.22 -6.83 15.55
CA ALA A 68 -0.62 -8.03 14.83
C ALA A 68 0.23 -9.26 15.23
N MET A 69 1.54 -9.10 15.41
CA MET A 69 2.43 -10.19 15.82
C MET A 69 2.17 -10.66 17.26
N ASN A 70 1.73 -9.75 18.13
CA ASN A 70 1.50 -10.03 19.55
C ASN A 70 0.07 -10.53 19.85
N THR A 71 -0.78 -10.70 18.84
CA THR A 71 -2.19 -11.06 19.04
C THR A 71 -2.55 -12.33 18.26
N VAL A 72 -3.25 -13.27 18.90
CA VAL A 72 -3.71 -14.53 18.24
C VAL A 72 -4.68 -14.24 17.09
N LYS A 73 -5.47 -13.17 17.20
CA LYS A 73 -6.40 -12.71 16.17
C LYS A 73 -6.13 -11.23 15.87
N PRO A 74 -5.31 -10.93 14.85
CA PRO A 74 -5.00 -9.55 14.48
C PRO A 74 -6.24 -8.77 14.05
N LYS A 75 -6.32 -7.49 14.46
CA LYS A 75 -7.36 -6.57 13.98
C LYS A 75 -7.27 -6.45 12.47
N GLN A 76 -8.39 -6.70 11.80
CA GLN A 76 -8.50 -6.55 10.35
C GLN A 76 -8.84 -5.11 9.99
N TYR A 77 -8.26 -4.63 8.90
CA TYR A 77 -8.53 -3.31 8.33
C TYR A 77 -9.08 -3.50 6.92
N PRO A 78 -10.36 -3.87 6.74
CA PRO A 78 -10.92 -4.07 5.41
C PRO A 78 -10.84 -2.78 4.59
N ILE A 79 -10.71 -2.92 3.28
CA ILE A 79 -10.79 -1.78 2.36
C ILE A 79 -12.26 -1.32 2.34
N ALA A 80 -12.49 -0.02 2.39
CA ALA A 80 -13.83 0.54 2.32
C ALA A 80 -14.53 0.09 1.03
N PHE A 81 -15.81 -0.22 1.12
CA PHE A 81 -16.60 -0.63 -0.04
C PHE A 81 -16.58 0.46 -1.12
N ASN A 82 -16.29 0.06 -2.36
CA ASN A 82 -16.35 0.95 -3.51
C ASN A 82 -17.44 0.45 -4.48
N PRO A 83 -18.55 1.20 -4.64
CA PRO A 83 -19.66 0.78 -5.50
C PRO A 83 -19.26 0.64 -6.97
N ARG A 84 -18.26 1.39 -7.45
CA ARG A 84 -17.77 1.29 -8.83
C ARG A 84 -17.08 -0.05 -9.07
N ILE A 85 -16.29 -0.51 -8.10
CA ILE A 85 -15.62 -1.81 -8.16
C ILE A 85 -16.68 -2.91 -8.13
N ALA A 86 -17.66 -2.83 -7.24
CA ALA A 86 -18.76 -3.79 -7.18
C ALA A 86 -19.53 -3.89 -8.51
N LYS A 87 -19.91 -2.75 -9.10
CA LYS A 87 -20.58 -2.70 -10.41
C LYS A 87 -19.72 -3.28 -11.53
N TYR A 88 -18.42 -3.06 -11.50
CA TYR A 88 -17.49 -3.66 -12.46
C TYR A 88 -17.45 -5.18 -12.35
N HIS A 89 -17.41 -5.73 -11.12
CA HIS A 89 -17.46 -7.17 -10.92
C HIS A 89 -18.80 -7.78 -11.37
N GLU A 90 -19.92 -7.10 -11.14
CA GLU A 90 -21.24 -7.52 -11.62
C GLU A 90 -21.26 -7.58 -13.16
N LEU A 91 -20.76 -6.54 -13.83
CA LEU A 91 -20.63 -6.51 -15.29
C LEU A 91 -19.79 -7.69 -15.80
N LEU A 92 -18.64 -7.96 -15.18
CA LEU A 92 -17.78 -9.08 -15.55
C LEU A 92 -18.47 -10.43 -15.39
N ASN A 93 -19.25 -10.61 -14.32
CA ASN A 93 -19.99 -11.85 -14.09
C ASN A 93 -21.07 -12.04 -15.16
N ASN A 94 -21.84 -10.98 -15.46
CA ASN A 94 -22.88 -11.00 -16.48
C ASN A 94 -22.32 -11.37 -17.86
N LEU A 95 -21.17 -10.81 -18.23
CA LEU A 95 -20.47 -11.13 -19.49
C LEU A 95 -20.06 -12.61 -19.58
N LYS A 96 -19.64 -13.23 -18.46
CA LYS A 96 -19.27 -14.65 -18.43
C LYS A 96 -20.49 -15.56 -18.62
N THR A 97 -21.62 -15.24 -17.97
CA THR A 97 -22.88 -15.98 -18.14
C THR A 97 -23.52 -15.85 -19.52
N GLN A 98 -23.17 -14.83 -20.30
CA GLN A 98 -23.66 -14.67 -21.69
C GLN A 98 -22.81 -15.42 -22.72
N SER A 99 -21.63 -15.90 -22.33
CA SER A 99 -20.72 -16.67 -23.19
C SER A 99 -20.81 -18.19 -22.99
N GLU A 100 -21.68 -18.65 -22.09
CA GLU A 100 -22.07 -20.05 -21.87
C GLU A 100 -23.43 -20.33 -22.51
#